data_AF-A0A2S3Z557-F1
#
_entry.id   AF-A0A2S3Z557-F1
#
_cell.length_a   1.000
_cell.length_b   1.000
_cell.length_c   1.000
_cell.angle_alpha   90.00
_cell.angle_beta   90.00
_cell.angle_gamma   90.00
#
_symmetry.space_group_name_H-M   'P 1'
#
loop_
_entity.id
_entity.type
_entity.pdbx_description
1 polymer ?
#
loop_
_entity_poly.entity_id
_entity_poly.type
_entity_poly.pdbx_seq_one_letter_code
_entity_poly.pdbx_strand_id
1 'polypeptide(L)'
;YYDVFPALVAELAPHIGYTPGSPFSPVAGTASNDLHPNDPEHGTMHIWDLWNQRDYPAYREYQPRFVAEFGWQGPPTWSTLTETIHDVPLTPESPGMLVHQKAMEGNVKLTDGLLPHLPLPDEIGDWHWAMSLNQATAISTAIEHFRSLSPHCMGSIVWQLNDCWPVTSWAAVDGYGRPKPLLYAIKHAYADRLVTIQPRESGLAVIAVNDSADTWSGELLVRRYTDTGAVLAEHAERVTLPARSSVTVPLPASVSAATDAAAELLRAELTGVRGHWFFAEARDSTLTPGTPKVSAVRTADGYSVRVTVPVLTRDLVLLVDKVDPDALVDDMLVTLLPGESVVFTVTSLLEVDPAAFTAPGVLRSTNQLVRR
;
A
#
# COMPACT_ATOMS: atom_id res chain seq x y z
N TYR A 1 -5.29 2.33 35.30
CA TYR A 1 -4.98 1.37 34.22
C TYR A 1 -4.81 -0.03 34.82
N TYR A 2 -3.90 -0.27 35.77
CA TYR A 2 -3.65 -1.64 36.28
C TYR A 2 -4.68 -2.23 37.26
N ASP A 3 -5.52 -1.41 37.92
CA ASP A 3 -6.43 -1.91 38.96
C ASP A 3 -7.92 -1.75 38.60
N VAL A 4 -8.39 -0.51 38.47
CA VAL A 4 -9.83 -0.21 38.31
C VAL A 4 -10.43 -0.80 37.04
N PHE A 5 -9.77 -0.58 35.90
CA PHE A 5 -10.27 -1.05 34.60
C PHE A 5 -10.27 -2.58 34.46
N PRO A 6 -9.20 -3.34 34.79
CA PRO A 6 -9.27 -4.80 34.74
C PRO A 6 -10.27 -5.37 35.74
N ALA A 7 -10.45 -4.77 36.92
CA ALA A 7 -11.48 -5.19 37.87
C ALA A 7 -12.90 -5.02 37.28
N LEU A 8 -13.18 -3.87 36.65
CA LEU A 8 -14.46 -3.63 35.98
C LEU A 8 -14.69 -4.59 34.80
N VAL A 9 -13.66 -4.88 33.98
CA VAL A 9 -13.78 -5.85 32.89
C VAL A 9 -14.00 -7.26 33.43
N ALA A 10 -13.31 -7.65 34.50
CA ALA A 10 -13.51 -8.95 35.14
C ALA A 10 -14.93 -9.11 35.72
N GLU A 11 -15.51 -8.04 36.27
CA GLU A 11 -16.87 -8.03 36.81
C GLU A 11 -17.93 -8.06 35.69
N LEU A 12 -17.79 -7.19 34.68
CA LEU A 12 -18.84 -6.94 33.69
C LEU A 12 -18.70 -7.79 32.41
N ALA A 13 -17.48 -8.15 32.03
CA ALA A 13 -17.17 -8.84 30.77
C ALA A 13 -15.95 -9.80 30.89
N PRO A 14 -16.00 -10.82 31.77
CA PRO A 14 -14.86 -11.72 32.04
C PRO A 14 -14.40 -12.57 30.85
N HIS A 15 -15.17 -12.58 29.74
CA HIS A 15 -14.85 -13.28 28.50
C HIS A 15 -14.02 -12.44 27.52
N ILE A 16 -13.77 -11.15 27.83
CA ILE A 16 -12.99 -10.23 27.00
C ILE A 16 -11.61 -10.04 27.62
N GLY A 17 -10.56 -10.15 26.81
CA GLY A 17 -9.20 -9.86 27.24
C GLY A 17 -8.98 -8.36 27.51
N TYR A 18 -8.17 -8.03 28.52
CA TYR A 18 -7.80 -6.66 28.86
C TYR A 18 -6.29 -6.47 28.73
N THR A 19 -5.86 -5.38 28.06
CA THR A 19 -4.44 -4.98 27.98
C THR A 19 -4.20 -3.65 28.69
N PRO A 20 -3.20 -3.57 29.62
CA PRO A 20 -2.75 -2.36 30.31
C PRO A 20 -2.21 -1.20 29.47
N GLY A 21 -2.08 -1.37 28.15
CA GLY A 21 -1.66 -0.33 27.25
C GLY A 21 -1.73 -0.78 25.80
N SER A 22 -1.45 0.16 24.89
CA SER A 22 -0.93 -0.14 23.57
C SER A 22 0.10 0.95 23.23
N PRO A 23 1.38 0.59 23.00
CA PRO A 23 1.91 -0.76 22.98
C PRO A 23 1.99 -1.34 24.42
N PHE A 24 1.98 -2.67 24.54
CA PHE A 24 2.14 -3.34 25.82
C PHE A 24 2.77 -4.71 25.67
N SER A 25 3.76 -5.00 26.51
CA SER A 25 4.47 -6.28 26.56
C SER A 25 4.02 -7.06 27.80
N PRO A 26 3.16 -8.09 27.64
CA PRO A 26 2.67 -8.88 28.77
C PRO A 26 3.74 -9.86 29.26
N VAL A 27 3.76 -10.10 30.58
CA VAL A 27 4.49 -11.22 31.19
C VAL A 27 3.49 -12.14 31.86
N ALA A 28 3.67 -13.45 31.67
CA ALA A 28 2.75 -14.45 32.21
C ALA A 28 2.64 -14.32 33.74
N GLY A 29 1.42 -14.13 34.23
CA GLY A 29 1.13 -14.07 35.67
C GLY A 29 1.40 -12.72 36.34
N THR A 30 1.88 -11.68 35.62
CA THR A 30 2.09 -10.35 36.21
C THR A 30 1.65 -9.21 35.26
N ALA A 31 1.00 -8.20 35.82
CA ALA A 31 0.69 -6.96 35.09
C ALA A 31 1.86 -5.95 35.10
N SER A 32 2.84 -6.16 35.99
CA SER A 32 4.09 -5.41 36.10
C SER A 32 5.24 -6.30 35.63
N ASN A 33 6.05 -5.77 34.74
CA ASN A 33 7.30 -6.38 34.31
C ASN A 33 8.30 -5.28 33.92
N ASP A 34 9.57 -5.67 33.81
CA ASP A 34 10.67 -4.78 33.42
C ASP A 34 10.90 -4.74 31.89
N LEU A 35 10.03 -5.37 31.10
CA LEU A 35 10.15 -5.32 29.64
C LEU A 35 9.73 -3.93 29.14
N HIS A 36 10.38 -3.49 28.07
CA HIS A 36 9.96 -2.27 27.40
C HIS A 36 8.55 -2.48 26.83
N PRO A 37 7.58 -1.55 26.98
CA PRO A 37 6.21 -1.74 26.48
C PRO A 37 6.09 -2.00 24.98
N ASN A 38 7.14 -1.67 24.22
CA ASN A 38 7.26 -1.82 22.78
C ASN A 38 8.21 -2.96 22.35
N ASP A 39 8.40 -3.96 23.21
CA ASP A 39 9.30 -5.09 22.94
C ASP A 39 8.77 -5.94 21.76
N PRO A 40 9.59 -6.19 20.70
CA PRO A 40 9.11 -6.86 19.49
C PRO A 40 8.74 -8.34 19.71
N GLU A 41 9.28 -8.98 20.75
CA GLU A 41 9.00 -10.38 21.07
C GLU A 41 7.73 -10.55 21.93
N HIS A 42 7.14 -9.44 22.42
CA HIS A 42 6.05 -9.46 23.40
C HIS A 42 4.91 -8.49 23.07
N GLY A 43 3.70 -9.03 22.91
CA GLY A 43 2.47 -8.25 22.89
C GLY A 43 2.35 -7.33 21.67
N THR A 44 1.87 -6.10 21.90
CA THR A 44 1.64 -5.12 20.82
C THR A 44 2.80 -4.14 20.70
N MET A 45 3.14 -3.79 19.46
CA MET A 45 4.18 -2.83 19.11
C MET A 45 3.60 -1.66 18.30
N HIS A 46 4.13 -0.47 18.53
CA HIS A 46 3.95 0.73 17.72
C HIS A 46 5.26 1.06 17.00
N ILE A 47 5.23 1.15 15.67
CA ILE A 47 6.40 1.41 14.84
C ILE A 47 6.28 2.82 14.25
N TRP A 48 6.93 3.79 14.93
CA TRP A 48 6.88 5.21 14.60
C TRP A 48 8.24 5.86 14.40
N ASP A 49 9.34 5.12 14.53
CA ASP A 49 10.64 5.57 14.05
C ASP A 49 10.62 5.71 12.52
N LEU A 50 9.94 4.77 11.84
CA LEU A 50 9.53 4.91 10.45
C LEU A 50 8.50 6.04 10.34
N TRP A 51 8.51 6.76 9.21
CA TRP A 51 7.82 8.05 9.00
C TRP A 51 8.43 9.24 9.76
N ASN A 52 8.82 9.10 11.03
CA ASN A 52 9.41 10.23 11.76
C ASN A 52 10.89 10.45 11.49
N GLN A 53 11.65 9.38 11.28
CA GLN A 53 13.12 9.41 11.24
C GLN A 53 13.71 8.48 10.17
N ARG A 54 13.03 7.36 9.90
CA ARG A 54 13.51 6.30 9.01
C ARG A 54 12.53 6.04 7.87
N ASP A 55 13.10 5.52 6.79
CA ASP A 55 12.40 5.25 5.54
C ASP A 55 11.61 3.93 5.57
N TYR A 56 10.50 3.82 4.82
CA TYR A 56 9.58 2.69 4.91
C TYR A 56 10.15 1.31 4.52
N PRO A 57 11.18 1.14 3.66
CA PRO A 57 11.74 -0.19 3.40
C PRO A 57 12.22 -0.90 4.67
N ALA A 58 12.61 -0.14 5.70
CA ALA A 58 13.04 -0.67 6.99
C ALA A 58 11.91 -1.32 7.80
N TYR A 59 10.63 -1.24 7.38
CA TYR A 59 9.57 -2.10 7.93
C TYR A 59 9.96 -3.59 7.85
N ARG A 60 10.74 -3.99 6.83
CA ARG A 60 11.21 -5.37 6.63
C ARG A 60 12.22 -5.86 7.68
N GLU A 61 12.78 -4.95 8.47
CA GLU A 61 13.69 -5.29 9.57
C GLU A 61 12.94 -5.68 10.85
N TYR A 62 11.66 -5.31 10.95
CA TYR A 62 10.83 -5.57 12.12
C TYR A 62 10.23 -6.98 12.07
N GLN A 63 10.28 -7.69 13.21
CA GLN A 63 9.61 -8.99 13.41
C GLN A 63 8.75 -8.99 14.68
N PRO A 64 7.69 -8.17 14.74
CA PRO A 64 6.85 -8.03 15.93
C PRO A 64 5.86 -9.21 16.07
N ARG A 65 5.32 -9.41 17.27
CA ARG A 65 4.20 -10.35 17.48
C ARG A 65 2.87 -9.80 16.98
N PHE A 66 2.65 -8.49 17.18
CA PHE A 66 1.47 -7.77 16.71
C PHE A 66 1.81 -6.28 16.58
N VAL A 67 1.53 -5.66 15.43
CA VAL A 67 1.72 -4.21 15.25
C VAL A 67 0.40 -3.49 15.45
N ALA A 68 0.25 -2.78 16.56
CA ALA A 68 -0.99 -2.05 16.84
C ALA A 68 -1.01 -0.65 16.21
N GLU A 69 0.14 -0.07 15.87
CA GLU A 69 0.22 1.19 15.13
C GLU A 69 1.47 1.25 14.25
N PHE A 70 1.30 1.73 13.03
CA PHE A 70 2.33 2.13 12.08
C PHE A 70 1.65 2.95 10.98
N GLY A 71 2.37 3.87 10.35
CA GLY A 71 1.74 4.80 9.42
C GLY A 71 2.71 5.49 8.47
N TRP A 72 2.15 6.07 7.42
CA TRP A 72 2.81 7.05 6.55
C TRP A 72 1.80 8.13 6.18
N GLN A 73 2.15 9.41 6.21
CA GLN A 73 1.19 10.44 5.78
C GLN A 73 1.07 10.51 4.26
N GLY A 74 -0.07 11.02 3.81
CA GLY A 74 -0.28 11.51 2.46
C GLY A 74 -1.37 12.59 2.46
N PRO A 75 -1.46 13.40 1.40
CA PRO A 75 -2.50 14.42 1.27
C PRO A 75 -3.90 13.77 1.23
N PRO A 76 -4.99 14.54 1.47
CA PRO A 76 -6.35 14.06 1.24
C PRO A 76 -6.58 13.84 -0.27
N THR A 77 -7.78 13.39 -0.67
CA THR A 77 -8.12 13.33 -2.11
C THR A 77 -8.03 14.72 -2.77
N TRP A 78 -7.88 14.77 -4.09
CA TRP A 78 -7.67 16.04 -4.79
C TRP A 78 -8.88 16.97 -4.64
N SER A 79 -10.08 16.42 -4.70
CA SER A 79 -11.31 17.19 -4.50
C SER A 79 -11.39 17.73 -3.08
N THR A 80 -11.08 16.94 -2.05
CA THR A 80 -11.06 17.42 -0.65
C THR A 80 -10.02 18.52 -0.45
N LEU A 81 -8.84 18.38 -1.08
CA LEU A 81 -7.79 19.38 -1.04
C LEU A 81 -8.26 20.73 -1.64
N THR A 82 -8.78 20.69 -2.87
CA THR A 82 -9.11 21.90 -3.65
C THR A 82 -10.43 22.56 -3.24
N GLU A 83 -11.35 21.81 -2.64
CA GLU A 83 -12.56 22.35 -2.00
C GLU A 83 -12.26 23.09 -0.69
N THR A 84 -11.13 22.79 -0.04
CA THR A 84 -10.78 23.37 1.26
C THR A 84 -9.72 24.47 1.17
N ILE A 85 -8.77 24.33 0.24
CA ILE A 85 -7.62 25.23 0.13
C ILE A 85 -7.71 26.02 -1.17
N HIS A 86 -7.74 27.34 -1.05
CA HIS A 86 -7.93 28.28 -2.16
C HIS A 86 -6.72 29.20 -2.37
N ASP A 87 -5.54 28.77 -1.91
CA ASP A 87 -4.31 29.51 -2.10
C ASP A 87 -3.98 29.68 -3.59
N VAL A 88 -3.41 30.83 -3.96
CA VAL A 88 -2.99 31.12 -5.34
C VAL A 88 -1.56 31.68 -5.33
N PRO A 89 -0.56 30.95 -5.86
CA PRO A 89 -0.65 29.57 -6.34
C PRO A 89 -0.86 28.57 -5.20
N LEU A 90 -1.52 27.45 -5.49
CA LEU A 90 -1.57 26.28 -4.58
C LEU A 90 -0.25 25.53 -4.68
N THR A 91 0.49 25.46 -3.58
CA THR A 91 1.77 24.74 -3.48
C THR A 91 1.83 23.95 -2.18
N PRO A 92 2.69 22.93 -2.03
CA PRO A 92 2.78 22.17 -0.78
C PRO A 92 3.09 23.03 0.45
N GLU A 93 3.73 24.19 0.25
CA GLU A 93 4.12 25.15 1.28
C GLU A 93 3.21 26.38 1.36
N SER A 94 2.09 26.41 0.62
CA SER A 94 1.17 27.55 0.67
C SER A 94 0.51 27.66 2.06
N PRO A 95 0.08 28.86 2.50
CA PRO A 95 -0.39 29.07 3.87
C PRO A 95 -1.52 28.13 4.31
N GLY A 96 -2.51 27.89 3.44
CA GLY A 96 -3.59 26.94 3.68
C GLY A 96 -3.10 25.51 3.78
N MET A 97 -2.12 25.09 2.95
CA MET A 97 -1.52 23.76 3.06
C MET A 97 -0.82 23.55 4.41
N LEU A 98 -0.05 24.53 4.86
CA LEU A 98 0.64 24.48 6.15
C LEU A 98 -0.33 24.44 7.34
N VAL A 99 -1.46 25.15 7.26
CA VAL A 99 -2.51 25.08 8.31
C VAL A 99 -3.12 23.67 8.38
N HIS A 100 -3.22 22.96 7.26
CA HIS A 100 -3.74 21.60 7.16
C HIS A 100 -2.66 20.51 7.30
N GLN A 101 -1.47 20.86 7.81
CA GLN A 101 -0.44 19.93 8.25
C GLN A 101 -0.23 20.09 9.77
N LYS A 102 -0.45 19.01 10.53
CA LYS A 102 -0.35 19.03 12.01
C LYS A 102 0.79 18.19 12.58
N ALA A 103 1.41 17.33 11.78
CA ALA A 103 2.64 16.69 12.19
C ALA A 103 3.76 17.72 12.25
N MET A 104 4.51 17.69 13.35
CA MET A 104 5.74 18.46 13.48
C MET A 104 6.68 18.09 12.33
N GLU A 105 7.10 19.10 11.58
CA GLU A 105 7.93 18.98 10.37
C GLU A 105 7.31 18.08 9.28
N GLY A 106 5.99 17.95 9.24
CA GLY A 106 5.30 16.97 8.39
C GLY A 106 5.63 17.10 6.89
N ASN A 107 5.73 18.32 6.35
CA ASN A 107 6.08 18.51 4.93
C ASN A 107 7.55 18.17 4.62
N VAL A 108 8.46 18.41 5.57
CA VAL A 108 9.86 17.98 5.47
C VAL A 108 9.92 16.46 5.44
N LYS A 109 9.22 15.79 6.36
CA LYS A 109 9.14 14.32 6.43
C LYS A 109 8.50 13.69 5.18
N LEU A 110 7.46 14.30 4.63
CA LEU A 110 6.88 13.87 3.33
C LEU A 110 7.93 13.91 2.22
N THR A 111 8.71 14.98 2.17
CA THR A 111 9.72 15.19 1.12
C THR A 111 10.88 14.22 1.30
N ASP A 112 11.46 14.14 2.50
CA ASP A 112 12.55 13.23 2.82
C ASP A 112 12.16 11.77 2.60
N GLY A 113 10.92 11.42 2.93
CA GLY A 113 10.36 10.10 2.71
C GLY A 113 10.01 9.78 1.25
N LEU A 114 9.96 10.77 0.35
CA LEU A 114 9.69 10.56 -1.09
C LEU A 114 10.99 10.42 -1.89
N LEU A 115 12.00 11.24 -1.58
CA LEU A 115 13.21 11.39 -2.37
C LEU A 115 13.99 10.09 -2.67
N PRO A 116 14.05 9.10 -1.76
CA PRO A 116 14.68 7.81 -2.06
C PRO A 116 13.95 7.01 -3.14
N HIS A 117 12.65 7.23 -3.33
CA HIS A 117 11.78 6.38 -4.16
C HIS A 117 11.37 7.02 -5.47
N LEU A 118 11.17 8.34 -5.48
CA LEU A 118 10.66 9.09 -6.61
C LEU A 118 11.34 10.47 -6.71
N PRO A 119 11.52 11.02 -7.92
CA PRO A 119 11.83 12.44 -8.08
C PRO A 119 10.76 13.31 -7.41
N LEU A 120 11.18 14.42 -6.79
CA LEU A 120 10.25 15.39 -6.21
C LEU A 120 9.56 16.17 -7.35
N PRO A 121 8.22 16.14 -7.50
CA PRO A 121 7.55 16.84 -8.58
C PRO A 121 7.41 18.34 -8.30
N ASP A 122 7.59 19.16 -9.34
CA ASP A 122 7.40 20.62 -9.28
C ASP A 122 5.91 21.04 -9.31
N GLU A 123 5.10 20.28 -10.04
CA GLU A 123 3.68 20.58 -10.25
C GLU A 123 2.82 19.97 -9.13
N ILE A 124 1.92 20.77 -8.56
CA ILE A 124 1.10 20.38 -7.41
C ILE A 124 0.28 19.10 -7.66
N GLY A 125 -0.21 18.89 -8.89
CA GLY A 125 -0.96 17.69 -9.24
C GLY A 125 -0.11 16.42 -9.26
N ASP A 126 1.16 16.54 -9.64
CA ASP A 126 2.10 15.43 -9.63
C ASP A 126 2.66 15.19 -8.22
N TRP A 127 2.89 16.25 -7.45
CA TRP A 127 3.23 16.17 -6.03
C TRP A 127 2.14 15.44 -5.24
N HIS A 128 0.87 15.79 -5.47
CA HIS A 128 -0.28 15.14 -4.84
C HIS A 128 -0.31 13.64 -5.13
N TRP A 129 -0.10 13.27 -6.40
CA TRP A 129 -0.02 11.86 -6.79
C TRP A 129 1.18 11.15 -6.16
N ALA A 130 2.37 11.75 -6.23
CA ALA A 130 3.59 11.15 -5.70
C ALA A 130 3.50 10.87 -4.19
N MET A 131 2.98 11.82 -3.41
CA MET A 131 2.79 11.63 -1.97
C MET A 131 1.72 10.58 -1.66
N SER A 132 0.62 10.55 -2.41
CA SER A 132 -0.44 9.54 -2.25
C SER A 132 0.06 8.12 -2.58
N LEU A 133 0.84 7.99 -3.66
CA LEU A 133 1.46 6.74 -4.07
C LEU A 133 2.51 6.27 -3.06
N ASN A 134 3.34 7.19 -2.55
CA ASN A 134 4.35 6.86 -1.55
C ASN A 134 3.71 6.35 -0.26
N GLN A 135 2.62 7.00 0.20
CA GLN A 135 1.82 6.53 1.32
C GLN A 135 1.31 5.10 1.10
N ALA A 136 0.70 4.83 -0.07
CA ALA A 136 0.19 3.50 -0.41
C ALA A 136 1.32 2.45 -0.43
N THR A 137 2.46 2.78 -1.03
CA THR A 137 3.62 1.87 -1.17
C THR A 137 4.25 1.54 0.19
N ALA A 138 4.40 2.55 1.06
CA ALA A 138 4.94 2.37 2.41
C ALA A 138 4.08 1.42 3.24
N ILE A 139 2.75 1.60 3.20
CA ILE A 139 1.82 0.77 3.97
C ILE A 139 1.69 -0.64 3.39
N SER A 140 1.65 -0.80 2.05
CA SER A 140 1.70 -2.14 1.44
C SER A 140 2.97 -2.88 1.82
N THR A 141 4.12 -2.21 1.79
CA THR A 141 5.42 -2.80 2.19
C THR A 141 5.37 -3.35 3.61
N ALA A 142 4.81 -2.58 4.55
CA ALA A 142 4.66 -2.99 5.94
C ALA A 142 3.71 -4.17 6.10
N ILE A 143 2.48 -4.06 5.58
CA ILE A 143 1.44 -5.09 5.73
C ILE A 143 1.89 -6.41 5.12
N GLU A 144 2.38 -6.38 3.87
CA GLU A 144 2.80 -7.59 3.18
C GLU A 144 3.94 -8.28 3.93
N HIS A 145 4.92 -7.52 4.44
CA HIS A 145 5.99 -8.07 5.26
C HIS A 145 5.43 -8.70 6.54
N PHE A 146 4.60 -7.99 7.31
CA PHE A 146 4.05 -8.52 8.56
C PHE A 146 3.20 -9.78 8.35
N ARG A 147 2.37 -9.83 7.31
CA ARG A 147 1.64 -11.05 6.95
C ARG A 147 2.57 -12.18 6.51
N SER A 148 3.68 -11.85 5.84
CA SER A 148 4.68 -12.84 5.44
C SER A 148 5.41 -13.51 6.62
N LEU A 149 5.29 -12.95 7.83
CA LEU A 149 5.85 -13.49 9.06
C LEU A 149 4.87 -14.39 9.82
N SER A 150 3.64 -14.60 9.35
CA SER A 150 2.70 -15.53 10.00
C SER A 150 3.31 -16.94 10.11
N PRO A 151 3.24 -17.61 11.28
CA PRO A 151 2.43 -17.26 12.46
C PRO A 151 3.18 -16.48 13.57
N HIS A 152 4.37 -15.96 13.30
CA HIS A 152 5.13 -15.16 14.28
C HIS A 152 4.47 -13.81 14.55
N CYS A 153 4.20 -13.06 13.48
CA CYS A 153 3.39 -11.85 13.50
C CYS A 153 1.93 -12.21 13.20
N MET A 154 1.03 -11.92 14.13
CA MET A 154 -0.38 -12.34 14.08
C MET A 154 -1.35 -11.17 13.89
N GLY A 155 -0.85 -9.96 13.61
CA GLY A 155 -1.71 -8.85 13.26
C GLY A 155 -0.98 -7.54 13.05
N SER A 156 -1.63 -6.66 12.29
CA SER A 156 -1.17 -5.32 11.99
C SER A 156 -2.38 -4.38 11.91
N ILE A 157 -2.30 -3.21 12.53
CA ILE A 157 -3.33 -2.17 12.51
C ILE A 157 -2.67 -0.87 12.01
N VAL A 158 -3.14 -0.39 10.86
CA VAL A 158 -2.62 0.83 10.24
C VAL A 158 -3.15 2.05 10.99
N TRP A 159 -2.25 2.94 11.37
CA TRP A 159 -2.59 4.31 11.75
C TRP A 159 -2.61 5.15 10.47
N GLN A 160 -3.75 5.67 10.01
CA GLN A 160 -5.10 5.55 10.60
C GLN A 160 -6.15 5.29 9.52
N LEU A 161 -7.38 4.93 9.92
CA LEU A 161 -8.46 4.67 8.98
C LEU A 161 -9.01 5.95 8.36
N ASN A 162 -9.42 6.91 9.20
CA ASN A 162 -10.22 8.07 8.78
C ASN A 162 -9.68 9.40 9.35
N ASP A 163 -10.15 10.52 8.81
CA ASP A 163 -9.95 11.86 9.36
C ASP A 163 -11.23 12.43 10.00
N CYS A 164 -11.05 13.49 10.80
CA CYS A 164 -12.15 14.27 11.39
C CYS A 164 -12.38 15.63 10.72
N TRP A 165 -11.52 16.02 9.77
CA TRP A 165 -11.55 17.26 9.00
C TRP A 165 -10.60 17.15 7.80
N PRO A 166 -10.69 18.00 6.76
CA PRO A 166 -9.75 17.96 5.63
C PRO A 166 -8.32 18.26 6.10
N VAL A 167 -7.39 17.31 5.94
CA VAL A 167 -6.03 17.45 6.48
C VAL A 167 -5.06 16.55 5.72
N THR A 168 -3.76 16.89 5.74
CA THR A 168 -2.70 15.92 5.40
C THR A 168 -2.43 15.04 6.62
N SER A 169 -2.71 13.76 6.51
CA SER A 169 -2.65 12.80 7.62
C SER A 169 -2.29 11.40 7.14
N TRP A 170 -2.29 10.45 8.08
CA TRP A 170 -2.08 9.03 7.82
C TRP A 170 -3.36 8.28 7.40
N ALA A 171 -4.47 8.99 7.18
CA ALA A 171 -5.76 8.36 6.93
C ALA A 171 -5.81 7.67 5.56
N ALA A 172 -6.55 6.55 5.50
CA ALA A 172 -6.95 5.87 4.26
C ALA A 172 -8.25 6.44 3.67
N VAL A 173 -9.08 7.08 4.49
CA VAL A 173 -10.31 7.79 4.12
C VAL A 173 -10.20 9.22 4.63
N ASP A 174 -10.33 10.21 3.74
CA ASP A 174 -10.09 11.60 4.10
C ASP A 174 -11.24 12.25 4.89
N GLY A 175 -11.08 13.53 5.24
CA GLY A 175 -12.01 14.27 6.10
C GLY A 175 -13.43 14.44 5.56
N TYR A 176 -13.65 14.24 4.26
CA TYR A 176 -14.99 14.23 3.66
C TYR A 176 -15.50 12.81 3.38
N GLY A 177 -14.81 11.79 3.90
CA GLY A 177 -15.22 10.40 3.73
C GLY A 177 -14.79 9.80 2.38
N ARG A 178 -13.90 10.46 1.63
CA ARG A 178 -13.48 9.97 0.31
C ARG A 178 -12.32 8.97 0.43
N PRO A 179 -12.39 7.80 -0.24
CA PRO A 179 -11.33 6.81 -0.17
C PRO A 179 -10.08 7.27 -0.91
N LYS A 180 -8.94 7.27 -0.22
CA LYS A 180 -7.61 7.55 -0.82
C LYS A 180 -7.04 6.30 -1.49
N PRO A 181 -6.03 6.43 -2.37
CA PRO A 181 -5.29 5.27 -2.90
C PRO A 181 -4.81 4.29 -1.82
N LEU A 182 -4.47 4.81 -0.63
CA LEU A 182 -4.11 3.99 0.53
C LEU A 182 -5.20 2.96 0.91
N LEU A 183 -6.50 3.27 0.82
CA LEU A 183 -7.55 2.31 1.16
C LEU A 183 -7.50 1.08 0.24
N TYR A 184 -7.21 1.29 -1.04
CA TYR A 184 -7.07 0.21 -2.03
C TYR A 184 -5.81 -0.62 -1.78
N ALA A 185 -4.69 0.03 -1.45
CA ALA A 185 -3.47 -0.66 -1.00
C ALA A 185 -3.72 -1.56 0.22
N ILE A 186 -4.43 -1.05 1.24
CA ILE A 186 -4.83 -1.82 2.42
C ILE A 186 -5.75 -2.99 2.02
N LYS A 187 -6.75 -2.75 1.16
CA LYS A 187 -7.66 -3.79 0.64
C LYS A 187 -6.89 -4.92 -0.05
N HIS A 188 -5.87 -4.60 -0.86
CA HIS A 188 -5.03 -5.59 -1.52
C HIS A 188 -4.16 -6.35 -0.53
N ALA A 189 -3.43 -5.62 0.33
CA ALA A 189 -2.48 -6.20 1.25
C ALA A 189 -3.14 -7.03 2.37
N TYR A 190 -4.41 -6.76 2.70
CA TYR A 190 -5.24 -7.57 3.61
C TYR A 190 -6.20 -8.54 2.93
N ALA A 191 -6.11 -8.75 1.62
CA ALA A 191 -6.93 -9.77 0.96
C ALA A 191 -6.72 -11.15 1.59
N ASP A 192 -7.80 -11.95 1.70
CA ASP A 192 -7.76 -13.30 2.31
C ASP A 192 -6.66 -14.20 1.76
N ARG A 193 -6.26 -13.99 0.51
CA ARG A 193 -5.11 -14.63 -0.12
C ARG A 193 -4.13 -13.59 -0.61
N LEU A 194 -2.87 -13.76 -0.25
CA LEU A 194 -1.78 -12.88 -0.64
C LEU A 194 -0.64 -13.71 -1.22
N VAL A 195 -0.05 -13.21 -2.31
CA VAL A 195 1.27 -13.64 -2.79
C VAL A 195 2.17 -12.42 -2.70
N THR A 196 3.26 -12.51 -1.94
CA THR A 196 4.25 -11.44 -1.82
C THR A 196 5.66 -12.02 -1.99
N ILE A 197 6.60 -11.20 -2.46
CA ILE A 197 8.02 -11.58 -2.59
C ILE A 197 8.79 -10.76 -1.57
N GLN A 198 9.55 -11.44 -0.71
CA GLN A 198 10.24 -10.80 0.40
C GLN A 198 11.69 -11.26 0.51
N PRO A 199 12.60 -10.39 0.99
CA PRO A 199 13.94 -10.80 1.34
C PRO A 199 13.92 -11.73 2.57
N ARG A 200 14.76 -12.76 2.52
CA ARG A 200 15.09 -13.69 3.62
C ARG A 200 16.60 -13.87 3.66
N GLU A 201 17.11 -14.51 4.72
CA GLU A 201 18.55 -14.77 4.88
C GLU A 201 19.17 -15.48 3.66
N SER A 202 18.42 -16.37 3.01
CA SER A 202 18.85 -17.13 1.82
C SER A 202 18.62 -16.41 0.48
N GLY A 203 18.20 -15.15 0.48
CA GLY A 203 17.79 -14.40 -0.71
C GLY A 203 16.28 -14.17 -0.78
N LEU A 204 15.75 -13.88 -1.98
CA LEU A 204 14.32 -13.66 -2.17
C LEU A 204 13.53 -14.96 -2.01
N ALA A 205 12.36 -14.87 -1.40
CA ALA A 205 11.39 -15.96 -1.33
C ALA A 205 10.00 -15.44 -1.71
N VAL A 206 9.17 -16.31 -2.27
CA VAL A 206 7.73 -16.05 -2.36
C VAL A 206 7.08 -16.53 -1.08
N ILE A 207 6.21 -15.70 -0.51
CA ILE A 207 5.34 -16.09 0.58
C ILE A 207 3.90 -16.04 0.07
N ALA A 208 3.23 -17.18 0.12
CA ALA A 208 1.80 -17.26 -0.07
C ALA A 208 1.13 -17.35 1.31
N VAL A 209 0.14 -16.49 1.56
CA VAL A 209 -0.64 -16.46 2.80
C VAL A 209 -2.09 -16.78 2.45
N ASN A 210 -2.67 -17.73 3.18
CA ASN A 210 -4.06 -18.15 3.05
C ASN A 210 -4.80 -17.92 4.37
N ASP A 211 -5.39 -16.74 4.51
CA ASP A 211 -6.31 -16.41 5.60
C ASP A 211 -7.77 -16.75 5.26
N SER A 212 -8.03 -17.47 4.16
CA SER A 212 -9.36 -18.01 3.83
C SER A 212 -9.67 -19.31 4.59
N ALA A 213 -10.95 -19.68 4.66
CA ALA A 213 -11.41 -20.87 5.39
C ALA A 213 -11.21 -22.17 4.58
N ASP A 214 -10.86 -22.01 3.30
CA ASP A 214 -10.71 -23.09 2.35
C ASP A 214 -9.23 -23.37 2.09
N THR A 215 -8.93 -24.61 1.73
CA THR A 215 -7.61 -24.97 1.22
C THR A 215 -7.34 -24.25 -0.09
N TRP A 216 -6.11 -23.77 -0.26
CA TRP A 216 -5.64 -23.10 -1.47
C TRP A 216 -4.51 -23.90 -2.11
N SER A 217 -4.73 -24.39 -3.32
CA SER A 217 -3.78 -25.25 -4.03
C SER A 217 -3.66 -24.84 -5.49
N GLY A 218 -2.45 -24.92 -6.03
CA GLY A 218 -2.18 -24.58 -7.42
C GLY A 218 -0.70 -24.68 -7.76
N GLU A 219 -0.38 -24.32 -8.99
CA GLU A 219 0.99 -24.06 -9.39
C GLU A 219 1.33 -22.60 -9.04
N LEU A 220 2.36 -22.43 -8.21
CA LEU A 220 2.99 -21.15 -7.98
C LEU A 220 4.01 -20.93 -9.09
N LEU A 221 3.77 -19.93 -9.93
CA LEU A 221 4.59 -19.59 -11.07
C LEU A 221 5.30 -18.26 -10.84
N VAL A 222 6.63 -18.27 -10.86
CA VAL A 222 7.46 -17.07 -10.76
C VAL A 222 8.22 -16.86 -12.04
N ARG A 223 8.12 -15.66 -12.58
CA ARG A 223 8.85 -15.25 -13.78
C ARG A 223 9.60 -13.96 -13.53
N ARG A 224 10.85 -13.91 -14.00
CA ARG A 224 11.61 -12.66 -14.14
C ARG A 224 11.37 -12.09 -15.53
N TYR A 225 10.96 -10.83 -15.59
CA TYR A 225 10.64 -10.12 -16.81
C TYR A 225 11.59 -8.95 -17.01
N THR A 226 11.82 -8.59 -18.28
CA THR A 226 12.25 -7.23 -18.65
C THR A 226 11.06 -6.25 -18.54
N ASP A 227 11.35 -4.96 -18.54
CA ASP A 227 10.38 -3.86 -18.64
C ASP A 227 9.59 -3.86 -19.97
N THR A 228 10.12 -4.52 -21.00
CA THR A 228 9.45 -4.81 -22.28
C THR A 228 8.58 -6.07 -22.27
N GLY A 229 8.50 -6.78 -21.14
CA GLY A 229 7.64 -7.95 -20.95
C GLY A 229 8.23 -9.28 -21.43
N ALA A 230 9.51 -9.32 -21.82
CA ALA A 230 10.19 -10.56 -22.18
C ALA A 230 10.53 -11.36 -20.92
N VAL A 231 10.26 -12.67 -20.93
CA VAL A 231 10.62 -13.57 -19.82
C VAL A 231 12.10 -13.92 -19.91
N LEU A 232 12.85 -13.65 -18.85
CA LEU A 232 14.28 -13.95 -18.72
C LEU A 232 14.53 -15.29 -18.01
N ALA A 233 13.72 -15.59 -17.00
CA ALA A 233 13.84 -16.79 -16.20
C ALA A 233 12.49 -17.16 -15.57
N GLU A 234 12.32 -18.44 -15.24
CA GLU A 234 11.08 -18.97 -14.67
C GLU A 234 11.39 -20.03 -13.59
N HIS A 235 10.54 -20.08 -12.56
CA HIS A 235 10.46 -21.14 -11.58
C HIS A 235 9.00 -21.48 -11.32
N ALA A 236 8.68 -22.76 -11.24
CA ALA A 236 7.33 -23.24 -10.96
C ALA A 236 7.37 -24.35 -9.91
N GLU A 237 6.45 -24.28 -8.94
CA GLU A 237 6.30 -25.30 -7.91
C GLU A 237 4.82 -25.47 -7.55
N ARG A 238 4.38 -26.71 -7.31
CA ARG A 238 3.02 -26.94 -6.81
C ARG A 238 2.98 -26.75 -5.30
N VAL A 239 2.10 -25.86 -4.84
CA VAL A 239 1.91 -25.58 -3.41
C VAL A 239 0.48 -25.94 -2.99
N THR A 240 0.32 -26.26 -1.71
CA THR A 240 -0.98 -26.46 -1.08
C THR A 240 -0.94 -25.90 0.32
N LEU A 241 -1.80 -24.93 0.58
CA LEU A 241 -1.93 -24.24 1.84
C LEU A 241 -3.28 -24.62 2.46
N PRO A 242 -3.30 -25.26 3.64
CA PRO A 242 -4.52 -25.38 4.44
C PRO A 242 -5.14 -24.01 4.75
N ALA A 243 -6.37 -24.03 5.27
CA ALA A 243 -6.99 -22.83 5.81
C ALA A 243 -6.10 -22.18 6.90
N ARG A 244 -6.04 -20.84 6.93
CA ARG A 244 -5.29 -20.05 7.94
C ARG A 244 -3.81 -20.45 8.04
N SER A 245 -3.12 -20.56 6.91
CA SER A 245 -1.72 -20.97 6.85
C SER A 245 -0.91 -20.16 5.84
N SER A 246 0.42 -20.25 5.92
CA SER A 246 1.34 -19.65 4.98
C SER A 246 2.35 -20.69 4.50
N VAL A 247 2.95 -20.44 3.33
CA VAL A 247 4.12 -21.19 2.84
C VAL A 247 5.17 -20.20 2.34
N THR A 248 6.43 -20.50 2.61
CA THR A 248 7.58 -19.77 2.07
C THR A 248 8.31 -20.66 1.08
N VAL A 249 8.45 -20.19 -0.17
CA VAL A 249 9.15 -20.87 -1.26
C VAL A 249 10.40 -20.05 -1.61
N PRO A 250 11.61 -20.49 -1.22
CA PRO A 250 12.85 -19.82 -1.57
C PRO A 250 13.04 -19.79 -3.10
N LEU A 251 13.42 -18.65 -3.65
CA LEU A 251 13.66 -18.53 -5.08
C LEU A 251 15.10 -18.86 -5.44
N PRO A 252 15.34 -19.73 -6.44
CA PRO A 252 16.70 -20.00 -6.90
C PRO A 252 17.32 -18.73 -7.50
N ALA A 253 18.62 -18.52 -7.28
CA ALA A 253 19.36 -17.36 -7.79
C ALA A 253 19.26 -17.19 -9.32
N SER A 254 19.08 -18.29 -10.06
CA SER A 254 18.85 -18.26 -11.51
C SER A 254 17.59 -17.48 -11.92
N VAL A 255 16.62 -17.32 -11.01
CA VAL A 255 15.41 -16.52 -11.20
C VAL A 255 15.49 -15.22 -10.40
N SER A 256 15.97 -15.24 -9.16
CA SER A 256 15.92 -14.07 -8.27
C SER A 256 17.08 -13.07 -8.42
N ALA A 257 18.16 -13.39 -9.15
CA ALA A 257 19.27 -12.46 -9.36
C ALA A 257 19.12 -11.67 -10.67
N ALA A 258 18.72 -10.39 -10.57
CA ALA A 258 18.58 -9.52 -11.74
C ALA A 258 19.90 -9.34 -12.51
N THR A 259 19.81 -9.26 -13.84
CA THR A 259 20.95 -8.89 -14.69
C THR A 259 21.03 -7.38 -14.93
N ASP A 260 19.88 -6.71 -14.93
CA ASP A 260 19.72 -5.25 -14.88
C ASP A 260 18.60 -4.92 -13.89
N ALA A 261 18.98 -4.43 -12.70
CA ALA A 261 18.02 -4.13 -11.64
C ALA A 261 17.04 -3.00 -12.01
N ALA A 262 17.44 -2.09 -12.90
CA ALA A 262 16.61 -0.94 -13.29
C ALA A 262 15.50 -1.33 -14.28
N ALA A 263 15.70 -2.40 -15.05
CA ALA A 263 14.83 -2.82 -16.15
C ALA A 263 14.17 -4.19 -15.95
N GLU A 264 14.28 -4.78 -14.76
CA GLU A 264 13.74 -6.11 -14.47
C GLU A 264 12.77 -6.10 -13.29
N LEU A 265 11.82 -7.04 -13.31
CA LEU A 265 10.95 -7.36 -12.18
C LEU A 265 10.71 -8.86 -12.07
N LEU A 266 10.32 -9.32 -10.88
CA LEU A 266 9.67 -10.61 -10.68
C LEU A 266 8.16 -10.42 -10.60
N ARG A 267 7.42 -11.39 -11.13
CA ARG A 267 6.01 -11.61 -10.82
C ARG A 267 5.83 -13.06 -10.39
N ALA A 268 5.28 -13.23 -9.21
CA ALA A 268 4.80 -14.51 -8.68
C ALA A 268 3.28 -14.57 -8.82
N GLU A 269 2.75 -15.71 -9.25
CA GLU A 269 1.31 -15.91 -9.43
C GLU A 269 0.87 -17.28 -8.92
N LEU A 270 -0.23 -17.30 -8.15
CA LEU A 270 -0.89 -18.51 -7.69
C LEU A 270 -2.40 -18.34 -7.87
N THR A 271 -3.00 -19.16 -8.74
CA THR A 271 -4.44 -19.13 -9.09
C THR A 271 -4.98 -17.72 -9.36
N GLY A 272 -4.22 -16.89 -10.09
CA GLY A 272 -4.59 -15.51 -10.43
C GLY A 272 -4.27 -14.45 -9.38
N VAL A 273 -3.87 -14.82 -8.16
CA VAL A 273 -3.33 -13.88 -7.16
C VAL A 273 -1.87 -13.60 -7.49
N ARG A 274 -1.49 -12.32 -7.58
CA ARG A 274 -0.18 -11.89 -8.08
C ARG A 274 0.57 -11.09 -7.01
N GLY A 275 1.88 -11.32 -6.93
CA GLY A 275 2.83 -10.51 -6.18
C GLY A 275 3.97 -10.06 -7.10
N HIS A 276 4.51 -8.87 -6.87
CA HIS A 276 5.58 -8.30 -7.69
C HIS A 276 6.79 -7.96 -6.83
N TRP A 277 7.98 -8.03 -7.44
CA TRP A 277 9.22 -7.50 -6.87
C TRP A 277 9.96 -6.70 -7.92
N PHE A 278 10.22 -5.43 -7.64
CA PHE A 278 11.06 -4.58 -8.46
C PHE A 278 12.46 -4.55 -7.85
N PHE A 279 13.49 -4.72 -8.68
CA PHE A 279 14.87 -4.80 -8.19
C PHE A 279 15.52 -3.44 -7.91
N ALA A 280 14.90 -2.37 -8.40
CA ALA A 280 15.30 -0.99 -8.13
C ALA A 280 14.10 -0.17 -7.65
N GLU A 281 14.39 0.91 -6.92
CA GLU A 281 13.41 1.94 -6.63
C GLU A 281 12.89 2.59 -7.91
N ALA A 282 11.67 3.14 -7.85
CA ALA A 282 11.05 3.69 -9.06
C ALA A 282 11.92 4.79 -9.69
N ARG A 283 12.52 5.66 -8.88
CA ARG A 283 13.48 6.70 -9.28
C ARG A 283 14.66 6.16 -10.08
N ASP A 284 15.14 4.97 -9.75
CA ASP A 284 16.34 4.37 -10.37
C ASP A 284 15.99 3.36 -11.47
N SER A 285 14.71 3.24 -11.81
CA SER A 285 14.22 2.31 -12.83
C SER A 285 14.26 2.89 -14.25
N THR A 286 14.15 2.02 -15.25
CA THR A 286 13.99 2.39 -16.66
C THR A 286 12.53 2.64 -17.07
N LEU A 287 11.60 2.65 -16.11
CA LEU A 287 10.17 2.83 -16.39
C LEU A 287 9.94 4.10 -17.23
N THR A 288 9.15 3.95 -18.28
CA THR A 288 8.75 5.05 -19.16
C THR A 288 7.22 5.16 -19.22
N PRO A 289 6.68 6.37 -19.31
CA PRO A 289 5.25 6.54 -19.53
C PRO A 289 4.88 6.02 -20.93
N GLY A 290 3.97 5.05 -20.99
CA GLY A 290 3.32 4.65 -22.23
C GLY A 290 2.03 5.44 -22.46
N THR A 291 1.47 5.34 -23.67
CA THR A 291 0.13 5.85 -23.99
C THR A 291 -0.86 4.68 -23.94
N PRO A 292 -1.63 4.50 -22.86
CA PRO A 292 -2.58 3.40 -22.76
C PRO A 292 -3.71 3.55 -23.79
N LYS A 293 -4.20 2.43 -24.29
CA LYS A 293 -5.48 2.40 -25.00
C LYS A 293 -6.59 2.36 -23.96
N VAL A 294 -7.42 3.40 -23.93
CA VAL A 294 -8.52 3.52 -22.97
C VAL A 294 -9.86 3.54 -23.70
N SER A 295 -10.84 2.82 -23.17
CA SER A 295 -12.23 2.91 -23.58
C SER A 295 -13.11 3.03 -22.35
N ALA A 296 -13.86 4.12 -22.25
CA ALA A 296 -14.83 4.35 -21.19
C ALA A 296 -16.25 4.30 -21.76
N VAL A 297 -17.13 3.54 -21.13
CA VAL A 297 -18.53 3.35 -21.57
C VAL A 297 -19.45 3.64 -20.40
N ARG A 298 -20.50 4.43 -20.64
CA ARG A 298 -21.55 4.70 -19.64
C ARG A 298 -22.28 3.40 -19.29
N THR A 299 -22.50 3.17 -18.01
CA THR A 299 -23.33 2.09 -17.45
C THR A 299 -24.53 2.70 -16.70
N ALA A 300 -25.39 1.85 -16.13
CA ALA A 300 -26.54 2.31 -15.34
C ALA A 300 -26.12 3.15 -14.13
N ASP A 301 -25.07 2.73 -13.43
CA ASP A 301 -24.63 3.30 -12.14
C ASP A 301 -23.34 4.14 -12.23
N GLY A 302 -22.84 4.36 -13.45
CA GLY A 302 -21.63 5.16 -13.70
C GLY A 302 -20.94 4.77 -15.00
N TYR A 303 -19.70 4.28 -14.94
CA TYR A 303 -18.87 3.99 -16.13
C TYR A 303 -18.05 2.70 -15.98
N SER A 304 -17.82 2.02 -17.10
CA SER A 304 -16.85 0.93 -17.21
C SER A 304 -15.65 1.44 -18.02
N VAL A 305 -14.48 1.52 -17.39
CA VAL A 305 -13.25 2.05 -18.00
C VAL A 305 -12.24 0.92 -18.20
N ARG A 306 -12.09 0.46 -19.44
CA ARG A 306 -11.06 -0.51 -19.82
C ARG A 306 -9.77 0.20 -20.21
N VAL A 307 -8.66 -0.22 -19.63
CA VAL A 307 -7.32 0.29 -19.93
C VAL A 307 -6.44 -0.87 -20.37
N THR A 308 -5.78 -0.73 -21.52
CA THR A 308 -4.74 -1.65 -22.03
C THR A 308 -3.42 -0.91 -22.13
N VAL A 309 -2.36 -1.44 -21.53
CA VAL A 309 -1.07 -0.74 -21.45
C VAL A 309 -0.09 -1.22 -22.53
N PRO A 310 0.66 -0.34 -23.21
CA PRO A 310 1.64 -0.74 -24.23
C PRO A 310 3.01 -1.09 -23.65
N VAL A 311 3.27 -0.71 -22.40
CA VAL A 311 4.53 -0.90 -21.68
C VAL A 311 4.21 -1.42 -20.28
N LEU A 312 5.22 -1.98 -19.58
CA LEU A 312 5.10 -2.26 -18.15
C LEU A 312 4.63 -1.01 -17.44
N THR A 313 3.45 -1.07 -16.83
CA THR A 313 2.85 0.06 -16.12
C THR A 313 2.67 -0.33 -14.68
N ARG A 314 3.44 0.33 -13.81
CA ARG A 314 3.44 0.08 -12.37
C ARG A 314 2.43 0.98 -11.68
N ASP A 315 1.65 0.39 -10.78
CA ASP A 315 0.67 1.06 -9.91
C ASP A 315 -0.32 1.97 -10.66
N LEU A 316 -0.98 1.44 -11.71
CA LEU A 316 -1.99 2.17 -12.47
C LEU A 316 -3.20 2.50 -11.56
N VAL A 317 -3.60 3.78 -11.54
CA VAL A 317 -4.76 4.27 -10.80
C VAL A 317 -5.67 5.12 -11.67
N LEU A 318 -6.95 5.17 -11.29
CA LEU A 318 -7.93 6.08 -11.85
C LEU A 318 -8.43 7.01 -10.74
N LEU A 319 -7.91 8.25 -10.69
CA LEU A 319 -8.28 9.25 -9.68
C LEU A 319 -9.61 9.92 -10.05
N VAL A 320 -10.70 9.16 -9.86
CA VAL A 320 -12.06 9.53 -10.30
C VAL A 320 -12.62 10.77 -9.61
N ASP A 321 -12.12 11.11 -8.41
CA ASP A 321 -12.53 12.30 -7.67
C ASP A 321 -12.26 13.60 -8.47
N LYS A 322 -11.23 13.60 -9.31
CA LYS A 322 -10.87 14.72 -10.19
C LYS A 322 -11.84 14.92 -11.36
N VAL A 323 -12.70 13.94 -11.64
CA VAL A 323 -13.74 14.01 -12.68
C VAL A 323 -15.09 14.32 -12.05
N ASP A 324 -15.41 13.64 -10.95
CA ASP A 324 -16.59 13.85 -10.13
C ASP A 324 -16.18 13.66 -8.65
N PRO A 325 -16.25 14.69 -7.80
CA PRO A 325 -15.86 14.61 -6.39
C PRO A 325 -16.53 13.51 -5.57
N ASP A 326 -17.70 13.04 -6.00
CA ASP A 326 -18.46 11.99 -5.31
C ASP A 326 -18.30 10.61 -5.98
N ALA A 327 -17.51 10.50 -7.04
CA ALA A 327 -17.29 9.24 -7.74
C ALA A 327 -16.43 8.27 -6.92
N LEU A 328 -16.75 6.98 -7.06
CA LEU A 328 -16.00 5.87 -6.48
C LEU A 328 -15.49 4.96 -7.60
N VAL A 329 -14.37 4.29 -7.35
CA VAL A 329 -13.85 3.24 -8.23
C VAL A 329 -13.73 1.93 -7.44
N ASP A 330 -13.88 0.80 -8.10
CA ASP A 330 -13.80 -0.52 -7.48
C ASP A 330 -12.37 -0.95 -7.13
N ASP A 331 -11.38 -0.46 -7.89
CA ASP A 331 -9.98 -0.84 -7.73
C ASP A 331 -8.98 0.27 -8.13
N MET A 332 -7.76 0.17 -7.62
CA MET A 332 -6.63 1.07 -7.92
C MET A 332 -5.30 0.32 -7.72
N LEU A 333 -4.18 0.91 -8.15
CA LEU A 333 -2.80 0.45 -7.90
C LEU A 333 -2.47 -0.87 -8.62
N VAL A 334 -2.97 -1.03 -9.84
CA VAL A 334 -2.80 -2.26 -10.62
C VAL A 334 -1.51 -2.21 -11.43
N THR A 335 -0.61 -3.16 -11.21
CA THR A 335 0.57 -3.35 -12.06
C THR A 335 0.25 -4.27 -13.23
N LEU A 336 0.60 -3.83 -14.44
CA LEU A 336 0.28 -4.52 -15.70
C LEU A 336 1.53 -4.65 -16.58
N LEU A 337 1.74 -5.85 -17.15
CA LEU A 337 2.74 -6.09 -18.20
C LEU A 337 2.26 -5.54 -19.56
N PRO A 338 3.18 -5.32 -20.53
CA PRO A 338 2.81 -4.90 -21.87
C PRO A 338 1.71 -5.77 -22.51
N GLY A 339 0.66 -5.14 -23.01
CA GLY A 339 -0.50 -5.79 -23.63
C GLY A 339 -1.57 -6.27 -22.65
N GLU A 340 -1.31 -6.28 -21.34
CA GLU A 340 -2.32 -6.60 -20.34
C GLU A 340 -3.37 -5.47 -20.23
N SER A 341 -4.54 -5.84 -19.69
CA SER A 341 -5.66 -4.92 -19.53
C SER A 341 -6.31 -5.07 -18.17
N VAL A 342 -6.88 -3.97 -17.69
CA VAL A 342 -7.77 -3.91 -16.52
C VAL A 342 -9.07 -3.21 -16.89
N VAL A 343 -10.15 -3.51 -16.17
CA VAL A 343 -11.42 -2.79 -16.26
C VAL A 343 -11.73 -2.23 -14.89
N PHE A 344 -11.86 -0.92 -14.79
CA PHE A 344 -12.32 -0.20 -13.61
C PHE A 344 -13.82 0.05 -13.71
N THR A 345 -14.54 -0.22 -12.64
CA THR A 345 -15.95 0.15 -12.48
C THR A 345 -16.02 1.44 -11.69
N VAL A 346 -16.47 2.51 -12.33
CA VAL A 346 -16.67 3.82 -11.71
C VAL A 346 -18.14 3.97 -11.36
N THR A 347 -18.44 4.24 -10.09
CA THR A 347 -19.79 4.61 -9.64
C THR A 347 -19.89 6.13 -9.60
N SER A 348 -20.83 6.70 -10.35
CA SER A 348 -21.05 8.15 -10.41
C SER A 348 -22.43 8.44 -11.00
N LEU A 349 -23.15 9.37 -10.39
CA LEU A 349 -24.43 9.87 -10.91
C LEU A 349 -24.23 11.01 -11.93
N LEU A 350 -23.05 11.64 -11.92
CA LEU A 350 -22.72 12.75 -12.80
C LEU A 350 -22.48 12.24 -14.22
N GLU A 351 -23.15 12.85 -15.19
CA GLU A 351 -22.87 12.59 -16.59
C GLU A 351 -21.70 13.45 -17.06
N VAL A 352 -20.58 12.78 -17.35
CA VAL A 352 -19.35 13.37 -17.86
C VAL A 352 -18.99 12.79 -19.23
N ASP A 353 -18.17 13.53 -19.99
CA ASP A 353 -17.51 13.01 -21.18
C ASP A 353 -16.60 11.83 -20.78
N PRO A 354 -16.79 10.61 -21.33
CA PRO A 354 -15.93 9.46 -21.03
C PRO A 354 -14.44 9.71 -21.29
N ALA A 355 -14.08 10.68 -22.14
CA ALA A 355 -12.69 11.08 -22.36
C ALA A 355 -12.03 11.69 -21.10
N ALA A 356 -12.80 12.20 -20.14
CA ALA A 356 -12.30 12.76 -18.88
C ALA A 356 -11.49 11.72 -18.08
N PHE A 357 -11.87 10.43 -18.14
CA PHE A 357 -11.14 9.34 -17.47
C PHE A 357 -9.77 9.06 -18.10
N THR A 358 -9.46 9.62 -19.27
CA THR A 358 -8.17 9.49 -19.95
C THR A 358 -7.23 10.67 -19.68
N ALA A 359 -7.72 11.70 -18.98
CA ALA A 359 -6.94 12.91 -18.76
C ALA A 359 -5.64 12.61 -17.97
N PRO A 360 -4.50 13.27 -18.29
CA PRO A 360 -3.22 13.01 -17.65
C PRO A 360 -3.18 13.22 -16.12
N GLY A 361 -4.13 13.96 -15.57
CA GLY A 361 -4.29 14.15 -14.13
C GLY A 361 -5.12 13.06 -13.44
N VAL A 362 -5.87 12.26 -14.21
CA VAL A 362 -6.89 11.29 -13.75
C VAL A 362 -6.38 9.86 -13.88
N LEU A 363 -5.94 9.45 -15.08
CA LEU A 363 -5.30 8.15 -15.29
C LEU A 363 -3.81 8.27 -14.99
N ARG A 364 -3.40 7.74 -13.83
CA ARG A 364 -2.05 7.93 -13.30
C ARG A 364 -1.33 6.60 -13.10
N SER A 365 -0.01 6.65 -13.06
CA SER A 365 0.85 5.51 -12.73
C SER A 365 2.17 5.98 -12.14
N THR A 366 2.95 5.06 -11.57
CA THR A 366 4.32 5.31 -11.13
C THR A 366 5.19 5.79 -12.30
N ASN A 367 5.00 5.23 -13.50
CA ASN A 367 5.78 5.54 -14.69
C ASN A 367 5.81 7.03 -15.06
N GLN A 368 4.74 7.77 -14.79
CA GLN A 368 4.65 9.21 -15.08
C GLN A 368 5.47 10.08 -14.12
N LEU A 369 5.89 9.52 -12.98
CA LEU A 369 6.66 10.22 -11.94
C LEU A 369 8.17 9.97 -12.02
N VAL A 370 8.61 8.91 -12.71
CA VAL A 370 10.04 8.49 -12.74
C VAL A 370 10.92 9.42 -13.59
N ARG A 371 10.36 10.07 -14.61
CA ARG A 371 11.13 10.94 -15.51
C ARG A 371 10.44 12.29 -15.70
N ARG A 372 11.07 13.34 -15.17
CA ARG A 372 10.99 14.70 -15.71
C ARG A 372 12.37 15.28 -15.80
#